data_AF-A0A243WEX5-F1
#
_entry.id   AF-A0A243WEX5-F1
#
_cell.length_a   1.000
_cell.length_b   1.000
_cell.length_c   1.000
_cell.angle_alpha   90.00
_cell.angle_beta   90.00
_cell.angle_gamma   90.00
#
_symmetry.space_group_name_H-M   'P 1'
#
loop_
_entity.id
_entity.type
_entity.pdbx_description
1 polymer ?
#
loop_
_entity_poly.entity_id
_entity_poly.type
_entity_poly.pdbx_seq_one_letter_code
_entity_poly.pdbx_strand_id
1 'polypeptide(L)'
;MKSVRQAIQKSWFPELRILRSDLGTSLQLGEPLSLTALTRHLDQPEERRFQAPLDADALHGEVEFIIRSDGTYTFRGHVRATGFPSFAYRVQATIRSPSAGIVVMAQTSGRVFGTDTPGDRQRSWEENNSSPSLRQFWMGLRADARLETNLQKDLSGVTGAVVDVVTVIIETYVAAQFAGAVGAVLVLGVELGAAAGQTFINPNVLAGITVGAGILLVFGPGAIIPALVAGTGTALLADIRSRSMNEAEIALARTVFRDTLPFERIKITDLYTPSHNASGFVAREFVVPGIDGSILVNMGKNFDHTLEVDAQRGVRDAYPNAGEVFIHELTHAWQIHHSSFTPGLLCEALLNRNYHYDKARVSARAPWSDFGPEEQASIVNEWFGANNNSNLESPQALNDERFFYVAQNIRVGHT
;
A
#
# COMPACT_ATOMS: atom_id res chain seq x y z
N MET A 1 2.01 34.73 21.66
CA MET A 1 2.82 33.48 21.66
C MET A 1 1.87 32.31 21.49
N LYS A 2 2.14 31.38 20.56
CA LYS A 2 1.39 30.13 20.46
C LYS A 2 1.64 29.30 21.73
N SER A 3 0.64 28.57 22.21
CA SER A 3 0.88 27.62 23.30
C SER A 3 1.70 26.42 22.77
N VAL A 4 2.44 25.75 23.65
CA VAL A 4 3.15 24.50 23.28
C VAL A 4 2.19 23.45 22.70
N ARG A 5 0.96 23.40 23.22
CA ARG A 5 -0.10 22.55 22.67
C ARG A 5 -0.43 22.89 21.21
N GLN A 6 -0.56 24.18 20.89
CA GLN A 6 -0.79 24.63 19.51
C GLN A 6 0.42 24.38 18.61
N ALA A 7 1.64 24.47 19.16
CA ALA A 7 2.87 24.15 18.44
C ALA A 7 2.94 22.64 18.13
N ILE A 8 2.66 21.77 19.10
CA ILE A 8 2.59 20.31 18.92
C ILE A 8 1.50 19.92 17.92
N GLN A 9 0.28 20.45 18.07
CA GLN A 9 -0.82 20.15 17.15
C GLN A 9 -0.53 20.54 15.70
N LYS A 10 0.36 21.52 15.48
CA LYS A 10 0.76 21.99 14.16
C LYS A 10 2.15 21.51 13.74
N SER A 11 2.84 20.76 14.59
CA SER A 11 4.17 20.24 14.28
C SER A 11 4.05 18.96 13.48
N TRP A 12 5.21 18.45 13.08
CA TRP A 12 5.38 17.12 12.50
C TRP A 12 5.14 15.96 13.49
N PHE A 13 4.73 16.26 14.74
CA PHE A 13 4.46 15.26 15.78
C PHE A 13 3.17 15.57 16.58
N PRO A 14 1.99 15.61 15.92
CA PRO A 14 0.74 16.04 16.55
C PRO A 14 0.24 15.10 17.66
N GLU A 15 0.66 13.83 17.62
CA GLU A 15 0.33 12.80 18.62
C GLU A 15 1.28 12.78 19.82
N LEU A 16 2.12 13.81 20.03
CA LEU A 16 2.92 13.94 21.24
C LEU A 16 2.01 14.20 22.45
N ARG A 17 1.45 13.13 23.02
CA ARG A 17 0.49 13.19 24.14
C ARG A 17 1.16 13.43 25.49
N ILE A 18 2.45 13.14 25.63
CA ILE A 18 3.19 13.25 26.89
C ILE A 18 4.58 13.86 26.63
N LEU A 19 4.86 15.01 27.26
CA LEU A 19 6.22 15.54 27.39
C LEU A 19 6.97 14.64 28.38
N ARG A 20 7.64 13.61 27.86
CA ARG A 20 8.52 12.77 28.67
C ARG A 20 9.81 13.54 29.00
N SER A 21 10.46 13.18 30.10
CA SER A 21 11.75 13.76 30.51
C SER A 21 12.88 13.50 29.49
N ASP A 22 12.72 12.53 28.61
CA ASP A 22 13.66 12.16 27.53
C ASP A 22 13.41 12.91 26.20
N LEU A 23 12.43 13.82 26.16
CA LEU A 23 12.09 14.56 24.93
C LEU A 23 13.26 15.44 24.46
N GLY A 24 14.01 16.05 25.39
CA GLY A 24 15.19 16.84 25.06
C GLY A 24 16.24 15.99 24.35
N THR A 25 16.56 14.82 24.91
CA THR A 25 17.47 13.85 24.32
C THR A 25 16.99 13.35 22.96
N SER A 26 15.69 13.05 22.82
CA SER A 26 15.10 12.54 21.57
C SER A 26 15.09 13.59 20.45
N LEU A 27 14.93 14.87 20.82
CA LEU A 27 14.98 16.01 19.89
C LEU A 27 16.38 16.62 19.75
N GLN A 28 17.40 16.05 20.42
CA GLN A 28 18.76 16.59 20.48
C GLN A 28 18.80 18.07 20.93
N LEU A 29 17.87 18.46 21.81
CA LEU A 29 17.82 19.80 22.40
C LEU A 29 18.62 19.81 23.71
N GLY A 30 19.44 20.84 23.90
CA GLY A 30 20.23 21.00 25.12
C GLY A 30 19.36 21.17 26.36
N GLU A 31 19.78 20.56 27.46
CA GLU A 31 19.17 20.76 28.78
C GLU A 31 19.74 22.02 29.46
N PRO A 32 18.93 22.80 30.21
CA PRO A 32 17.49 22.61 30.45
C PRO A 32 16.63 23.01 29.23
N LEU A 33 15.58 22.22 28.97
CA LEU A 33 14.70 22.42 27.83
C LEU A 33 13.85 23.70 27.97
N SER A 34 14.21 24.77 27.28
CA SER A 34 13.38 25.98 27.23
C SER A 34 12.13 25.75 26.38
N LEU A 35 10.95 26.15 26.89
CA LEU A 35 9.69 26.15 26.14
C LEU A 35 9.79 26.93 24.82
N THR A 36 10.57 28.01 24.81
CA THR A 36 10.83 28.82 23.60
C THR A 36 11.68 28.06 22.59
N ALA A 37 12.70 27.33 23.06
CA ALA A 37 13.55 26.50 22.21
C ALA A 37 12.74 25.33 21.62
N LEU A 38 11.92 24.67 22.43
CA LEU A 38 11.02 23.60 21.99
C LEU A 38 10.00 24.11 20.96
N THR A 39 9.34 25.23 21.23
CA THR A 39 8.34 25.81 20.31
C THR A 39 8.98 26.19 18.98
N ARG A 40 10.17 26.81 19.00
CA ARG A 40 10.92 27.15 17.79
C ARG A 40 11.33 25.90 17.00
N HIS A 41 11.76 24.86 17.70
CA HIS A 41 12.14 23.59 17.09
C HIS A 41 10.94 22.88 16.44
N LEU A 42 9.76 22.95 17.07
CA LEU A 42 8.52 22.39 16.52
C LEU A 42 7.92 23.22 15.37
N ASP A 43 8.20 24.53 15.32
CA ASP A 43 7.73 25.44 14.25
C ASP A 43 8.59 25.34 12.97
N GLN A 44 9.80 24.74 13.03
CA GLN A 44 10.66 24.56 11.86
C GLN A 44 10.63 23.11 11.38
N PRO A 45 10.43 22.86 10.08
CA PRO A 45 10.57 21.52 9.54
C PRO A 45 11.99 21.01 9.76
N GLU A 46 12.11 19.86 10.42
CA GLU A 46 13.37 19.11 10.43
C GLU A 46 13.68 18.61 9.01
N GLU A 47 14.96 18.59 8.64
CA GLU A 47 15.45 18.22 7.31
C GLU A 47 16.46 17.07 7.41
N ARG A 48 16.34 16.10 6.49
CA ARG A 48 17.35 15.08 6.25
C ARG A 48 17.84 15.17 4.82
N ARG A 49 19.16 15.16 4.66
CA ARG A 49 19.84 15.21 3.37
C ARG A 49 20.54 13.89 3.14
N PHE A 50 20.33 13.34 1.95
CA PHE A 50 21.03 12.17 1.49
C PHE A 50 21.72 12.50 0.16
N GLN A 51 22.99 12.16 0.06
CA GLN A 51 23.79 12.40 -1.14
C GLN A 51 24.50 11.11 -1.52
N ALA A 52 24.57 10.84 -2.82
CA ALA A 52 25.29 9.68 -3.34
C ALA A 52 25.91 10.02 -4.70
N PRO A 53 27.13 9.53 -4.97
CA PRO A 53 27.73 9.66 -6.29
C PRO A 53 26.98 8.76 -7.28
N LEU A 54 26.92 9.22 -8.53
CA LEU A 54 26.46 8.43 -9.66
C LEU A 54 27.68 8.06 -10.50
N ASP A 55 27.89 6.78 -10.77
CA ASP A 55 29.02 6.33 -11.56
C ASP A 55 28.66 5.10 -12.41
N ALA A 56 28.87 5.21 -13.73
CA ALA A 56 28.62 4.15 -14.70
C ALA A 56 29.55 4.29 -15.93
N ASP A 57 30.81 3.89 -15.78
CA ASP A 57 31.94 3.99 -16.73
C ASP A 57 32.19 5.40 -17.28
N ALA A 58 31.37 5.82 -18.25
CA ALA A 58 31.49 7.05 -19.04
C ALA A 58 30.40 8.07 -18.65
N LEU A 59 29.65 7.78 -17.60
CA LEU A 59 28.68 8.68 -16.97
C LEU A 59 29.05 8.85 -15.51
N HIS A 60 29.17 10.09 -15.07
CA HIS A 60 29.38 10.42 -13.67
C HIS A 60 28.40 11.51 -13.24
N GLY A 61 28.20 11.64 -11.94
CA GLY A 61 27.33 12.67 -11.41
C GLY A 61 27.14 12.55 -9.92
N GLU A 62 26.11 13.24 -9.45
CA GLU A 62 25.70 13.22 -8.06
C GLU A 62 24.19 13.39 -8.00
N VAL A 63 23.60 12.75 -6.99
CA VAL A 63 22.20 12.93 -6.63
C VAL A 63 22.09 13.32 -5.16
N GLU A 64 21.22 14.28 -4.89
CA GLU A 64 20.83 14.71 -3.56
C GLU A 64 19.32 14.56 -3.40
N PHE A 65 18.93 13.94 -2.29
CA PHE A 65 17.55 13.85 -1.85
C PHE A 65 17.41 14.53 -0.49
N ILE A 66 16.63 15.61 -0.45
CA ILE A 66 16.31 16.35 0.76
C ILE A 66 14.86 16.07 1.11
N ILE A 67 14.60 15.50 2.28
CA ILE A 67 13.24 15.27 2.79
C ILE A 67 13.02 16.09 4.06
N ARG A 68 11.81 16.61 4.21
CA ARG A 68 11.44 17.47 5.35
C ARG A 68 10.26 16.89 6.10
N SER A 69 10.25 17.14 7.41
CA SER A 69 9.21 16.66 8.34
C SER A 69 7.81 17.19 8.04
N ASP A 70 7.69 18.30 7.30
CA ASP A 70 6.41 18.83 6.83
C ASP A 70 5.88 18.09 5.58
N GLY A 71 6.63 17.11 5.05
CA GLY A 71 6.28 16.34 3.87
C GLY A 71 6.79 16.95 2.57
N THR A 72 7.45 18.10 2.58
CA THR A 72 8.11 18.63 1.38
C THR A 72 9.42 17.89 1.10
N TYR A 73 9.81 17.83 -0.17
CA TYR A 73 11.07 17.23 -0.59
C TYR A 73 11.68 17.95 -1.79
N THR A 74 13.00 17.79 -1.92
CA THR A 74 13.78 18.20 -3.08
C THR A 74 14.57 17.00 -3.59
N PHE A 75 14.33 16.60 -4.84
CA PHE A 75 15.12 15.57 -5.53
C PHE A 75 15.90 16.23 -6.65
N ARG A 76 17.23 16.27 -6.55
CA ARG A 76 18.07 17.00 -7.50
C ARG A 76 19.37 16.30 -7.77
N GLY A 77 20.04 16.70 -8.84
CA GLY A 77 21.33 16.15 -9.18
C GLY A 77 21.80 16.59 -10.54
N HIS A 78 22.86 15.94 -11.00
CA HIS A 78 23.33 16.06 -12.37
C HIS A 78 23.99 14.77 -12.84
N VAL A 79 23.95 14.54 -14.15
CA VAL A 79 24.69 13.49 -14.85
C VAL A 79 25.52 14.14 -15.93
N ARG A 80 26.74 13.64 -16.13
CA ARG A 80 27.69 14.12 -17.12
C ARG A 80 28.32 12.96 -17.88
N ALA A 81 28.36 13.07 -19.21
CA ALA A 81 29.10 12.16 -20.06
C ALA A 81 30.57 12.52 -20.18
N THR A 82 31.44 11.53 -19.97
CA THR A 82 32.88 11.55 -20.21
C THR A 82 33.18 10.63 -21.39
N GLY A 83 33.99 11.09 -22.33
CA GLY A 83 34.36 10.31 -23.52
C GLY A 83 33.47 10.49 -24.76
N PHE A 84 33.60 9.53 -25.67
CA PHE A 84 33.10 9.60 -27.05
C PHE A 84 31.59 9.45 -27.21
N PRO A 85 30.93 8.42 -26.66
CA PRO A 85 29.52 8.16 -26.98
C PRO A 85 28.54 9.07 -26.23
N SER A 86 27.42 9.36 -26.87
CA SER A 86 26.23 9.97 -26.26
C SER A 86 25.36 8.93 -25.57
N PHE A 87 24.69 9.31 -24.48
CA PHE A 87 23.89 8.39 -23.66
C PHE A 87 22.50 8.93 -23.40
N ALA A 88 21.50 8.06 -23.50
CA ALA A 88 20.29 8.19 -22.71
C ALA A 88 20.53 7.56 -21.34
N TYR A 89 20.04 8.19 -20.27
CA TYR A 89 20.27 7.75 -18.90
C TYR A 89 18.98 7.73 -18.08
N ARG A 90 19.02 6.94 -17.00
CA ARG A 90 18.02 6.91 -15.95
C ARG A 90 18.72 6.87 -14.59
N VAL A 91 18.33 7.76 -13.69
CA VAL A 91 18.76 7.77 -12.29
C VAL A 91 17.59 7.35 -11.43
N GLN A 92 17.77 6.28 -10.66
CA GLN A 92 16.86 5.87 -9.59
C GLN A 92 17.55 6.12 -8.25
N ALA A 93 16.85 6.79 -7.34
CA ALA A 93 17.30 7.08 -5.98
C ALA A 93 16.30 6.48 -4.99
N THR A 94 16.80 5.65 -4.08
CA THR A 94 15.99 4.88 -3.13
C THR A 94 16.46 5.17 -1.71
N ILE A 95 15.65 5.83 -0.89
CA ILE A 95 15.88 5.99 0.55
C ILE A 95 15.23 4.82 1.29
N ARG A 96 16.02 4.04 2.01
CA ARG A 96 15.57 2.89 2.81
C ARG A 96 15.75 3.15 4.29
N SER A 97 14.70 2.99 5.09
CA SER A 97 14.74 2.96 6.56
C SER A 97 14.41 1.54 7.05
N PRO A 98 15.42 0.74 7.44
CA PRO A 98 15.22 -0.62 7.93
C PRO A 98 14.32 -0.66 9.17
N SER A 99 14.54 0.23 10.15
CA SER A 99 13.78 0.27 11.40
C SER A 99 12.29 0.54 11.19
N ALA A 100 11.95 1.27 10.14
CA ALA A 100 10.56 1.61 9.81
C ALA A 100 9.94 0.70 8.75
N GLY A 101 10.74 -0.13 8.07
CA GLY A 101 10.28 -0.93 6.94
C GLY A 101 9.86 -0.08 5.73
N ILE A 102 10.48 1.09 5.54
CA ILE A 102 10.06 2.08 4.54
C ILE A 102 11.10 2.23 3.45
N VAL A 103 10.61 2.32 2.23
CA VAL A 103 11.39 2.65 1.03
C VAL A 103 10.77 3.89 0.39
N VAL A 104 11.56 4.90 0.06
CA VAL A 104 11.14 6.07 -0.73
C VAL A 104 11.94 6.06 -2.01
N MET A 105 11.30 6.11 -3.16
CA MET A 105 11.95 6.05 -4.46
C MET A 105 11.63 7.30 -5.26
N ALA A 106 12.63 7.87 -5.91
CA ALA A 106 12.48 8.90 -6.95
C ALA A 106 13.27 8.50 -8.20
N GLN A 107 12.83 8.97 -9.36
CA GLN A 107 13.48 8.68 -10.63
C GLN A 107 13.48 9.91 -11.54
N THR A 108 14.57 10.09 -12.28
CA THR A 108 14.63 10.99 -13.45
C THR A 108 15.30 10.28 -14.63
N SER A 109 14.99 10.72 -15.84
CA SER A 109 15.60 10.25 -17.06
C SER A 109 16.00 11.41 -17.96
N GLY A 110 16.97 11.15 -18.83
CA GLY A 110 17.43 12.18 -19.72
C GLY A 110 18.43 11.71 -20.75
N ARG A 111 19.08 12.69 -21.37
CA ARG A 111 20.12 12.48 -22.37
C ARG A 111 21.26 13.42 -22.09
N VAL A 112 22.48 12.91 -22.25
CA VAL A 112 23.73 13.68 -22.25
C VAL A 112 24.56 13.28 -23.45
N PHE A 113 25.31 14.23 -24.00
CA PHE A 113 26.01 14.01 -25.26
C PHE A 113 27.51 13.74 -25.06
N GLY A 114 28.04 12.84 -25.87
CA GLY A 114 29.46 12.51 -25.96
C GLY A 114 30.21 13.52 -26.83
N THR A 115 31.39 13.16 -27.34
CA THR A 115 32.06 13.95 -28.39
C THR A 115 31.60 13.54 -29.79
N ASP A 116 30.84 12.45 -29.91
CA ASP A 116 30.31 11.89 -31.15
C ASP A 116 29.16 12.72 -31.74
N THR A 117 28.39 13.40 -30.89
CA THR A 117 27.20 14.16 -31.28
C THR A 117 27.21 15.55 -30.62
N PRO A 118 26.90 16.64 -31.34
CA PRO A 118 26.74 17.95 -30.73
C PRO A 118 25.61 17.97 -29.69
N GLY A 119 25.89 18.49 -28.50
CA GLY A 119 24.90 18.71 -27.45
C GLY A 119 25.52 18.86 -26.07
N ASP A 120 24.66 19.07 -25.07
CA ASP A 120 25.10 19.27 -23.69
C ASP A 120 25.63 17.97 -23.08
N ARG A 121 26.90 18.01 -22.66
CA ARG A 121 27.55 16.86 -22.02
C ARG A 121 27.11 16.63 -20.57
N GLN A 122 26.35 17.56 -20.01
CA GLN A 122 25.88 17.52 -18.64
C GLN A 122 24.42 17.96 -18.60
N ARG A 123 23.62 17.27 -17.81
CA ARG A 123 22.24 17.64 -17.52
C ARG A 123 22.04 17.65 -16.02
N SER A 124 21.47 18.73 -15.53
CA SER A 124 21.05 18.87 -14.13
C SER A 124 19.53 18.82 -14.03
N TRP A 125 19.02 18.39 -12.89
CA TRP A 125 17.59 18.44 -12.55
C TRP A 125 17.40 18.90 -11.11
N GLU A 126 16.24 19.48 -10.84
CA GLU A 126 15.76 19.77 -9.50
C GLU A 126 14.24 19.67 -9.49
N GLU A 127 13.71 18.78 -8.67
CA GLU A 127 12.28 18.58 -8.43
C GLU A 127 11.96 18.97 -7.00
N ASN A 128 11.15 20.02 -6.83
CA ASN A 128 10.65 20.47 -5.54
C ASN A 128 9.15 20.13 -5.46
N ASN A 129 8.77 19.31 -4.50
CA ASN A 129 7.38 18.87 -4.37
C ASN A 129 7.04 18.49 -2.91
N SER A 130 5.85 17.94 -2.68
CA SER A 130 5.39 17.52 -1.36
C SER A 130 4.64 16.19 -1.44
N SER A 131 4.78 15.39 -0.38
CA SER A 131 4.06 14.14 -0.17
C SER A 131 3.62 14.05 1.30
N PRO A 132 2.30 14.03 1.59
CA PRO A 132 1.79 13.84 2.94
C PRO A 132 2.32 12.56 3.61
N SER A 133 2.63 11.53 2.82
CA SER A 133 3.20 10.27 3.30
C SER A 133 4.57 10.46 3.95
N LEU A 134 5.41 11.38 3.44
CA LEU A 134 6.70 11.69 4.08
C LEU A 134 6.51 12.25 5.49
N ARG A 135 5.46 13.06 5.72
CA ARG A 135 5.11 13.55 7.06
C ARG A 135 4.66 12.42 7.97
N GLN A 136 3.80 11.51 7.49
CA GLN A 136 3.34 10.36 8.26
C GLN A 136 4.48 9.44 8.68
N PHE A 137 5.44 9.22 7.78
CA PHE A 137 6.55 8.31 7.97
C PHE A 137 7.83 8.97 8.49
N TRP A 138 7.75 10.26 8.86
CA TRP A 138 8.90 11.06 9.26
C TRP A 138 9.72 10.42 10.38
N MET A 139 9.05 9.86 11.40
CA MET A 139 9.70 9.25 12.55
C MET A 139 10.57 8.05 12.20
N GLY A 140 10.21 7.30 11.16
CA GLY A 140 11.04 6.23 10.63
C GLY A 140 12.21 6.76 9.81
N LEU A 141 11.89 7.64 8.85
CA LEU A 141 12.87 8.21 7.93
C LEU A 141 13.97 9.01 8.64
N ARG A 142 13.68 9.67 9.77
CA ARG A 142 14.67 10.44 10.53
C ARG A 142 15.71 9.59 11.26
N ALA A 143 15.42 8.32 11.53
CA ALA A 143 16.16 7.50 12.49
C ALA A 143 17.37 6.80 11.84
N ASP A 144 17.15 6.08 10.74
CA ASP A 144 18.16 5.21 10.14
C ASP A 144 18.09 5.11 8.61
N ALA A 145 17.46 6.08 7.96
CA ALA A 145 17.33 6.09 6.51
C ALA A 145 18.70 6.19 5.79
N ARG A 146 18.83 5.50 4.65
CA ARG A 146 20.02 5.49 3.79
C ARG A 146 19.62 5.61 2.33
N LEU A 147 20.41 6.33 1.54
CA LEU A 147 20.21 6.46 0.11
C LEU A 147 21.01 5.40 -0.65
N GLU A 148 20.32 4.71 -1.55
CA GLU A 148 20.85 3.79 -2.54
C GLU A 148 20.54 4.37 -3.93
N THR A 149 21.43 4.19 -4.89
CA THR A 149 21.28 4.75 -6.24
C THR A 149 21.56 3.72 -7.31
N ASN A 150 20.81 3.80 -8.41
CA ASN A 150 21.04 3.00 -9.61
C ASN A 150 21.06 3.93 -10.83
N LEU A 151 22.18 3.92 -11.57
CA LEU A 151 22.34 4.66 -12.82
C LEU A 151 22.35 3.67 -13.99
N GLN A 152 21.32 3.75 -14.83
CA GLN A 152 21.22 2.98 -16.07
C GLN A 152 21.56 3.85 -17.26
N LYS A 153 22.20 3.28 -18.28
CA LYS A 153 22.60 3.98 -19.51
C LYS A 153 22.34 3.15 -20.76
N ASP A 154 22.05 3.82 -21.86
CA ASP A 154 21.83 3.22 -23.17
C ASP A 154 22.54 4.04 -24.26
N LEU A 155 23.28 3.34 -25.12
CA LEU A 155 24.03 3.88 -26.25
C LEU A 155 23.18 4.05 -27.50
N SER A 156 22.12 3.26 -27.66
CA SER A 156 21.35 3.17 -28.90
C SER A 156 20.44 4.38 -29.15
N GLY A 157 20.32 5.28 -28.17
CA GLY A 157 19.49 6.47 -28.24
C GLY A 157 17.97 6.19 -28.30
N VAL A 158 17.60 4.94 -28.53
CA VAL A 158 16.28 4.36 -28.33
C VAL A 158 16.40 3.54 -27.05
N THR A 159 16.57 4.22 -25.91
CA THR A 159 15.97 3.64 -24.71
C THR A 159 14.54 3.35 -25.10
N GLY A 160 14.13 2.08 -25.07
CA GLY A 160 12.74 1.70 -24.92
C GLY A 160 12.22 2.28 -23.60
N ALA A 161 12.24 3.61 -23.45
CA ALA A 161 12.21 4.38 -22.21
C ALA A 161 10.89 4.25 -21.46
N VAL A 162 9.94 3.57 -22.09
CA VAL A 162 8.71 3.04 -21.52
C VAL A 162 8.88 1.55 -21.16
N VAL A 163 10.06 1.13 -20.67
CA VAL A 163 10.12 -0.08 -19.83
C VAL A 163 9.36 0.29 -18.57
N ASP A 164 8.23 -0.41 -18.38
CA ASP A 164 7.24 -0.29 -17.33
C ASP A 164 7.83 0.26 -16.03
N VAL A 165 7.54 1.52 -15.70
CA VAL A 165 7.76 2.13 -14.38
C VAL A 165 7.31 1.16 -13.26
N VAL A 166 6.25 0.42 -13.56
CA VAL A 166 5.64 -0.65 -12.78
C VAL A 166 6.62 -1.78 -12.48
N THR A 167 7.38 -2.25 -13.47
CA THR A 167 8.40 -3.30 -13.30
C THR A 167 9.45 -2.85 -12.30
N VAL A 168 9.94 -1.61 -12.43
CA VAL A 168 10.96 -1.07 -11.50
C VAL A 168 10.40 -1.00 -10.07
N ILE A 169 9.15 -0.58 -9.93
CA ILE A 169 8.46 -0.52 -8.64
C ILE A 169 8.32 -1.93 -8.03
N ILE A 170 7.89 -2.91 -8.83
CA ILE A 170 7.74 -4.32 -8.43
C ILE A 170 9.10 -4.89 -8.00
N GLU A 171 10.13 -4.75 -8.82
CA GLU A 171 11.49 -5.24 -8.52
C GLU A 171 12.05 -4.61 -7.24
N THR A 172 11.89 -3.30 -7.09
CA THR A 172 12.33 -2.57 -5.89
C THR A 172 11.64 -3.08 -4.64
N TYR A 173 10.35 -3.40 -4.73
CA TYR A 173 9.62 -3.97 -3.63
C TYR A 173 10.05 -5.40 -3.31
N VAL A 174 10.16 -6.27 -4.31
CA VAL A 174 10.63 -7.65 -4.11
C VAL A 174 12.00 -7.63 -3.45
N ALA A 175 12.92 -6.80 -3.95
CA ALA A 175 14.24 -6.62 -3.34
C ALA A 175 14.13 -6.09 -1.90
N ALA A 176 13.19 -5.18 -1.62
CA ALA A 176 12.98 -4.65 -0.28
C ALA A 176 12.47 -5.70 0.72
N GLN A 177 11.60 -6.62 0.30
CA GLN A 177 11.14 -7.74 1.10
C GLN A 177 12.30 -8.68 1.48
N PHE A 178 13.14 -9.04 0.51
CA PHE A 178 14.32 -9.89 0.77
C PHE A 178 15.40 -9.18 1.61
N ALA A 179 15.46 -7.85 1.55
CA ALA A 179 16.35 -7.03 2.38
C ALA A 179 15.80 -6.75 3.79
N GLY A 180 14.65 -7.33 4.17
CA GLY A 180 14.06 -7.20 5.50
C GLY A 180 13.31 -5.88 5.76
N ALA A 181 13.02 -5.08 4.72
CA ALA A 181 12.16 -3.91 4.84
C ALA A 181 10.70 -4.32 4.59
N VAL A 182 9.90 -4.34 5.66
CA VAL A 182 8.51 -4.82 5.63
C VAL A 182 7.61 -3.68 6.11
N GLY A 183 7.02 -2.90 5.20
CA GLY A 183 6.11 -1.83 5.63
C GLY A 183 5.52 -0.95 4.53
N ALA A 184 6.34 -0.24 3.76
CA ALA A 184 5.84 0.67 2.72
C ALA A 184 6.88 0.99 1.64
N VAL A 185 6.42 1.17 0.40
CA VAL A 185 7.18 1.84 -0.68
C VAL A 185 6.44 3.12 -1.03
N LEU A 186 7.14 4.25 -1.04
CA LEU A 186 6.65 5.56 -1.44
C LEU A 186 7.35 5.93 -2.74
N VAL A 187 6.60 6.24 -3.79
CA VAL A 187 7.18 6.70 -5.06
C VAL A 187 6.89 8.17 -5.28
N LEU A 188 7.95 8.90 -5.60
CA LEU A 188 8.00 10.34 -5.75
C LEU A 188 8.55 10.69 -7.14
N GLY A 189 8.09 11.81 -7.71
CA GLY A 189 8.65 12.38 -8.95
C GLY A 189 7.64 12.60 -10.08
N VAL A 190 7.90 13.62 -10.90
CA VAL A 190 6.97 14.06 -11.97
C VAL A 190 6.99 13.17 -13.20
N GLU A 191 8.11 12.54 -13.54
CA GLU A 191 8.20 11.63 -14.69
C GLU A 191 7.36 10.36 -14.49
N LEU A 192 7.27 9.89 -13.24
CA LEU A 192 6.46 8.72 -12.87
C LEU A 192 4.96 9.06 -12.86
N GLY A 193 4.60 10.29 -12.47
CA GLY A 193 3.22 10.80 -12.54
C GLY A 193 2.77 11.12 -13.97
N ALA A 194 3.63 11.68 -14.80
CA ALA A 194 3.35 11.97 -16.21
C ALA A 194 3.19 10.69 -17.05
N ALA A 195 4.00 9.66 -16.80
CA ALA A 195 3.81 8.33 -17.39
C ALA A 195 2.50 7.66 -16.95
N ALA A 196 1.91 8.09 -15.83
CA ALA A 196 0.64 7.60 -15.30
C ALA A 196 -0.61 8.35 -15.80
N GLY A 197 -0.44 9.41 -16.61
CA GLY A 197 -1.55 10.16 -17.20
C GLY A 197 -2.46 10.89 -16.20
N GLN A 198 -2.02 11.08 -14.94
CA GLN A 198 -2.86 11.62 -13.86
C GLN A 198 -2.11 12.69 -13.04
N THR A 199 -2.82 13.75 -12.66
CA THR A 199 -2.36 14.72 -11.64
C THR A 199 -2.96 14.32 -10.30
N PHE A 200 -2.12 13.83 -9.38
CA PHE A 200 -2.59 13.29 -8.11
C PHE A 200 -2.96 14.42 -7.13
N ILE A 201 -4.25 14.55 -6.85
CA ILE A 201 -4.83 15.45 -5.86
C ILE A 201 -5.56 14.56 -4.83
N ASN A 202 -5.16 14.66 -3.56
CA ASN A 202 -5.78 14.13 -2.32
C ASN A 202 -5.32 12.75 -1.74
N PRO A 203 -5.36 12.58 -0.38
CA PRO A 203 -4.17 12.26 0.41
C PRO A 203 -4.51 11.29 1.55
N ASN A 204 -4.50 9.98 1.33
CA ASN A 204 -4.56 9.04 2.44
C ASN A 204 -3.51 7.97 2.22
N VAL A 205 -2.60 7.90 3.17
CA VAL A 205 -1.51 6.94 3.20
C VAL A 205 -2.11 5.56 3.39
N LEU A 206 -2.03 4.76 2.34
CA LEU A 206 -2.09 3.32 2.46
C LEU A 206 -0.65 2.84 2.63
N ALA A 207 -0.38 2.13 3.73
CA ALA A 207 0.87 1.41 3.89
C ALA A 207 1.07 0.55 2.64
N GLY A 208 2.20 0.77 1.98
CA GLY A 208 2.53 0.03 0.77
C GLY A 208 1.88 0.49 -0.53
N ILE A 209 1.34 1.70 -0.67
CA ILE A 209 0.87 2.14 -2.00
C ILE A 209 1.94 2.88 -2.80
N THR A 210 2.25 2.31 -3.97
CA THR A 210 2.92 3.01 -5.05
C THR A 210 1.97 3.16 -6.24
N VAL A 211 1.88 4.37 -6.81
CA VAL A 211 1.21 4.59 -8.11
C VAL A 211 2.25 4.92 -9.17
N GLY A 212 2.29 4.15 -10.26
CA GLY A 212 3.15 4.42 -11.41
C GLY A 212 2.51 3.89 -12.69
N ALA A 213 2.59 4.65 -13.79
CA ALA A 213 2.03 4.31 -15.11
C ALA A 213 0.52 3.94 -15.16
N GLY A 214 -0.30 4.43 -14.22
CA GLY A 214 -1.74 4.11 -14.15
C GLY A 214 -2.02 2.78 -13.44
N ILE A 215 -1.12 2.32 -12.58
CA ILE A 215 -1.32 1.15 -11.73
C ILE A 215 -1.08 1.54 -10.29
N LEU A 216 -2.04 1.20 -9.44
CA LEU A 216 -1.90 1.19 -7.99
C LEU A 216 -1.19 -0.11 -7.61
N LEU A 217 -0.12 -0.08 -6.85
CA LEU A 217 0.50 -1.28 -6.28
C LEU A 217 0.36 -1.16 -4.76
N VAL A 218 -0.47 -1.99 -4.15
CA VAL A 218 -0.60 -2.13 -2.69
C VAL A 218 0.38 -3.21 -2.23
N PHE A 219 1.25 -2.87 -1.29
CA PHE A 219 2.34 -3.70 -0.82
C PHE A 219 2.05 -4.14 0.62
N GLY A 220 1.83 -5.44 0.80
CA GLY A 220 1.65 -6.07 2.09
C GLY A 220 2.82 -6.97 2.45
N PRO A 221 3.12 -7.24 3.73
CA PRO A 221 4.15 -8.19 4.15
C PRO A 221 4.00 -9.55 3.45
N GLY A 222 4.76 -9.77 2.36
CA GLY A 222 4.65 -10.97 1.50
C GLY A 222 3.75 -10.91 0.26
N ALA A 223 3.14 -9.77 -0.11
CA ALA A 223 2.34 -9.64 -1.34
C ALA A 223 2.53 -8.30 -2.07
N ILE A 224 2.43 -8.35 -3.40
CA ILE A 224 2.25 -7.20 -4.29
C ILE A 224 0.85 -7.31 -4.84
N ILE A 225 0.05 -6.27 -4.66
CA ILE A 225 -1.32 -6.19 -5.15
C ILE A 225 -1.30 -5.11 -6.24
N PRO A 226 -1.22 -5.46 -7.52
CA PRO A 226 -1.61 -4.53 -8.56
C PRO A 226 -3.08 -4.18 -8.35
N ALA A 227 -3.45 -2.94 -8.50
CA ALA A 227 -4.80 -2.45 -8.47
C ALA A 227 -4.89 -1.61 -9.74
N LEU A 228 -5.69 -2.09 -10.68
CA LEU A 228 -5.88 -1.45 -11.97
C LEU A 228 -6.43 -0.04 -11.74
N VAL A 229 -5.75 0.97 -12.28
CA VAL A 229 -6.44 2.21 -12.62
C VAL A 229 -6.97 2.01 -14.03
N ALA A 230 -8.28 2.07 -14.20
CA ALA A 230 -8.88 1.98 -15.53
C ALA A 230 -8.28 3.07 -16.43
N GLY A 231 -7.42 2.71 -17.39
CA GLY A 231 -6.90 3.70 -18.35
C GLY A 231 -5.66 3.38 -19.18
N THR A 232 -4.72 2.52 -18.77
CA THR A 232 -3.46 2.38 -19.52
C THR A 232 -2.98 0.92 -19.62
N GLY A 233 -2.86 0.44 -20.86
CA GLY A 233 -2.43 -0.91 -21.19
C GLY A 233 -0.92 -1.07 -21.09
N THR A 234 -0.45 -1.76 -20.05
CA THR A 234 0.91 -2.28 -19.95
C THR A 234 0.88 -3.81 -19.85
N ALA A 235 1.85 -4.48 -20.47
CA ALA A 235 1.80 -5.91 -20.76
C ALA A 235 1.85 -6.82 -19.51
N LEU A 236 2.34 -6.31 -18.37
CA LEU A 236 2.30 -7.01 -17.07
C LEU A 236 0.92 -6.97 -16.40
N LEU A 237 0.02 -6.07 -16.82
CA LEU A 237 -1.38 -6.05 -16.38
C LEU A 237 -2.32 -6.76 -17.36
N ALA A 238 -1.87 -7.09 -18.57
CA ALA A 238 -2.75 -7.57 -19.63
C ALA A 238 -3.50 -8.86 -19.24
N ASP A 239 -2.96 -9.62 -18.29
CA ASP A 239 -3.58 -10.84 -17.76
C ASP A 239 -4.38 -10.65 -16.47
N ILE A 240 -4.38 -9.45 -15.87
CA ILE A 240 -5.23 -9.19 -14.70
C ILE A 240 -6.65 -8.91 -15.18
N ARG A 241 -7.54 -9.82 -14.84
CA ARG A 241 -8.96 -9.72 -15.13
C ARG A 241 -9.64 -8.99 -13.98
N SER A 242 -10.53 -8.08 -14.36
CA SER A 242 -11.47 -7.46 -13.43
C SER A 242 -12.85 -7.46 -14.03
N ARG A 243 -13.87 -7.63 -13.19
CA ARG A 243 -15.27 -7.57 -13.61
C ARG A 243 -16.16 -7.09 -12.47
N SER A 244 -17.34 -6.59 -12.82
CA SER A 244 -18.41 -6.43 -11.83
C SER A 244 -18.91 -7.80 -11.37
N MET A 245 -19.59 -7.82 -10.22
CA MET A 245 -20.33 -9.00 -9.79
C MET A 245 -21.42 -9.34 -10.81
N ASN A 246 -21.60 -10.63 -11.09
CA ASN A 246 -22.71 -11.14 -11.90
C ASN A 246 -23.99 -11.28 -11.05
N GLU A 247 -25.11 -11.57 -11.69
CA GLU A 247 -26.41 -11.64 -11.01
C GLU A 247 -26.47 -12.73 -9.94
N ALA A 248 -25.84 -13.88 -10.15
CA ALA A 248 -25.81 -14.98 -9.20
C ALA A 248 -24.98 -14.64 -7.95
N GLU A 249 -23.84 -13.97 -8.13
CA GLU A 249 -23.00 -13.46 -7.05
C GLU A 249 -23.74 -12.39 -6.23
N ILE A 250 -24.43 -11.46 -6.89
CA ILE A 250 -25.26 -10.45 -6.23
C ILE A 250 -26.41 -11.11 -5.46
N ALA A 251 -27.08 -12.09 -6.08
CA ALA A 251 -28.18 -12.82 -5.44
C ALA A 251 -27.70 -13.54 -4.17
N LEU A 252 -26.56 -14.26 -4.23
CA LEU A 252 -25.97 -14.91 -3.06
C LEU A 252 -25.62 -13.90 -1.98
N ALA A 253 -24.89 -12.84 -2.35
CA ALA A 253 -24.48 -11.79 -1.41
C ALA A 253 -25.70 -11.13 -0.72
N ARG A 254 -26.79 -10.89 -1.44
CA ARG A 254 -28.04 -10.34 -0.87
C ARG A 254 -28.68 -11.24 0.17
N THR A 255 -28.43 -12.55 0.16
CA THR A 255 -28.94 -13.45 1.22
C THR A 255 -28.28 -13.20 2.58
N VAL A 256 -27.02 -12.75 2.57
CA VAL A 256 -26.23 -12.47 3.78
C VAL A 256 -26.32 -10.98 4.13
N PHE A 257 -25.92 -10.11 3.20
CA PHE A 257 -25.69 -8.69 3.40
C PHE A 257 -26.91 -7.79 3.12
N ARG A 258 -27.97 -8.33 2.51
CA ARG A 258 -29.13 -7.54 2.06
C ARG A 258 -28.67 -6.38 1.16
N ASP A 259 -29.10 -5.16 1.46
CA ASP A 259 -28.79 -3.94 0.71
C ASP A 259 -27.65 -3.12 1.31
N THR A 260 -26.90 -3.69 2.27
CA THR A 260 -25.81 -2.95 2.94
C THR A 260 -24.48 -3.02 2.19
N LEU A 261 -24.32 -3.92 1.22
CA LEU A 261 -23.12 -3.94 0.38
C LEU A 261 -23.23 -2.93 -0.77
N PRO A 262 -22.14 -2.18 -1.07
CA PRO A 262 -22.09 -1.29 -2.23
C PRO A 262 -21.76 -2.06 -3.51
N PHE A 263 -22.71 -2.86 -4.01
CA PHE A 263 -22.50 -3.77 -5.15
C PHE A 263 -21.89 -3.08 -6.38
N GLU A 264 -22.28 -1.82 -6.64
CA GLU A 264 -21.78 -1.01 -7.76
C GLU A 264 -20.31 -0.60 -7.61
N ARG A 265 -19.80 -0.53 -6.38
CA ARG A 265 -18.39 -0.21 -6.09
C ARG A 265 -17.51 -1.44 -6.11
N ILE A 266 -18.06 -2.65 -5.98
CA ILE A 266 -17.29 -3.89 -5.87
C ILE A 266 -16.84 -4.38 -7.25
N LYS A 267 -15.54 -4.66 -7.37
CA LYS A 267 -14.93 -5.29 -8.55
C LYS A 267 -14.24 -6.58 -8.13
N ILE A 268 -14.60 -7.68 -8.79
CA ILE A 268 -13.93 -8.97 -8.63
C ILE A 268 -12.66 -8.96 -9.47
N THR A 269 -11.54 -9.42 -8.91
CA THR A 269 -10.23 -9.44 -9.58
C THR A 269 -9.49 -10.77 -9.37
N ASP A 270 -8.52 -11.08 -10.23
CA ASP A 270 -7.62 -12.26 -10.12
C ASP A 270 -6.14 -11.87 -9.91
N LEU A 271 -5.94 -10.81 -9.14
CA LEU A 271 -4.63 -10.29 -8.75
C LEU A 271 -3.74 -11.39 -8.22
N TYR A 272 -2.56 -11.46 -8.83
CA TYR A 272 -1.54 -12.44 -8.52
C TYR A 272 -0.92 -12.16 -7.15
N THR A 273 -1.15 -13.05 -6.20
CA THR A 273 -0.52 -13.04 -4.87
C THR A 273 0.25 -14.33 -4.63
N PRO A 274 1.58 -14.36 -4.85
CA PRO A 274 2.37 -15.52 -4.49
C PRO A 274 2.56 -15.55 -2.97
N SER A 275 1.85 -16.43 -2.26
CA SER A 275 2.15 -16.78 -0.86
C SER A 275 2.72 -18.19 -0.81
N HIS A 276 3.76 -18.42 -0.02
CA HIS A 276 4.30 -19.77 0.22
C HIS A 276 3.89 -20.28 1.60
N ASN A 277 3.45 -21.54 1.67
CA ASN A 277 3.39 -22.30 2.93
C ASN A 277 4.21 -23.61 2.80
N ALA A 278 4.33 -24.36 3.89
CA ALA A 278 5.06 -25.63 3.90
C ALA A 278 4.47 -26.70 2.93
N SER A 279 3.25 -26.48 2.46
CA SER A 279 2.51 -27.36 1.56
C SER A 279 2.52 -26.89 0.09
N GLY A 280 3.17 -25.76 -0.23
CA GLY A 280 3.30 -25.23 -1.59
C GLY A 280 2.87 -23.76 -1.76
N PHE A 281 2.56 -23.39 -3.01
CA PHE A 281 2.07 -22.05 -3.35
C PHE A 281 0.59 -21.91 -3.02
N VAL A 282 0.23 -20.86 -2.27
CA VAL A 282 -1.12 -20.42 -1.95
C VAL A 282 -1.35 -19.07 -2.63
N ALA A 283 -2.39 -18.94 -3.45
CA ALA A 283 -2.87 -17.63 -3.88
C ALA A 283 -3.75 -17.09 -2.75
N ARG A 284 -3.57 -15.84 -2.31
CA ARG A 284 -4.43 -15.27 -1.27
C ARG A 284 -5.48 -14.35 -1.87
N GLU A 285 -6.72 -14.63 -1.54
CA GLU A 285 -7.83 -13.69 -1.62
C GLU A 285 -7.60 -12.56 -0.60
N PHE A 286 -8.09 -11.38 -0.95
CA PHE A 286 -8.02 -10.19 -0.09
C PHE A 286 -8.98 -9.14 -0.63
N VAL A 287 -9.28 -8.13 0.17
CA VAL A 287 -10.04 -6.95 -0.26
C VAL A 287 -9.29 -5.66 0.03
N VAL A 288 -9.28 -4.74 -0.94
CA VAL A 288 -8.67 -3.41 -0.79
C VAL A 288 -9.56 -2.32 -1.37
N PRO A 289 -9.54 -1.09 -0.82
CA PRO A 289 -10.16 0.06 -1.47
C PRO A 289 -9.38 0.46 -2.73
N GLY A 290 -10.10 0.75 -3.81
CA GLY A 290 -9.57 1.38 -5.02
C GLY A 290 -9.50 2.91 -4.87
N ILE A 291 -8.61 3.53 -5.64
CA ILE A 291 -8.42 5.00 -5.62
C ILE A 291 -9.58 5.78 -6.26
N ASP A 292 -10.35 5.12 -7.13
CA ASP A 292 -11.54 5.65 -7.78
C ASP A 292 -12.80 5.49 -6.90
N GLY A 293 -12.64 5.03 -5.66
CA GLY A 293 -13.73 4.73 -4.73
C GLY A 293 -14.32 3.33 -4.90
N SER A 294 -13.82 2.53 -5.85
CA SER A 294 -14.16 1.10 -5.95
C SER A 294 -13.65 0.31 -4.75
N ILE A 295 -14.09 -0.93 -4.62
CA ILE A 295 -13.60 -1.92 -3.65
C ILE A 295 -13.20 -3.14 -4.46
N LEU A 296 -11.91 -3.45 -4.45
CA LEU A 296 -11.34 -4.56 -5.21
C LEU A 296 -11.35 -5.80 -4.33
N VAL A 297 -12.14 -6.79 -4.73
CA VAL A 297 -12.25 -8.09 -4.09
C VAL A 297 -11.45 -9.09 -4.92
N ASN A 298 -10.25 -9.40 -4.45
CA ASN A 298 -9.39 -10.36 -5.13
C ASN A 298 -9.81 -11.78 -4.79
N MET A 299 -10.18 -12.54 -5.81
CA MET A 299 -10.56 -13.94 -5.68
C MET A 299 -9.46 -14.88 -6.18
N GLY A 300 -8.40 -14.37 -6.81
CA GLY A 300 -7.28 -15.18 -7.29
C GLY A 300 -7.75 -16.37 -8.13
N LYS A 301 -7.42 -17.60 -7.71
CA LYS A 301 -7.84 -18.84 -8.39
C LYS A 301 -9.36 -19.05 -8.40
N ASN A 302 -10.10 -18.42 -7.50
CA ASN A 302 -11.56 -18.48 -7.41
C ASN A 302 -12.25 -17.43 -8.30
N PHE A 303 -11.53 -16.64 -9.11
CA PHE A 303 -12.10 -15.54 -9.92
C PHE A 303 -13.24 -15.95 -10.86
N ASP A 304 -13.10 -17.07 -11.56
CA ASP A 304 -14.13 -17.58 -12.48
C ASP A 304 -15.20 -18.43 -11.75
N HIS A 305 -14.93 -18.80 -10.49
CA HIS A 305 -15.67 -19.83 -9.75
C HIS A 305 -15.99 -19.38 -8.31
N THR A 306 -16.36 -18.12 -8.13
CA THR A 306 -16.58 -17.48 -6.81
C THR A 306 -17.65 -18.15 -5.95
N LEU A 307 -18.61 -18.84 -6.58
CA LEU A 307 -19.71 -19.53 -5.93
C LEU A 307 -19.43 -21.02 -5.70
N GLU A 308 -18.28 -21.53 -6.11
CA GLU A 308 -17.90 -22.93 -5.93
C GLU A 308 -17.17 -23.14 -4.60
N VAL A 309 -16.83 -24.40 -4.29
CA VAL A 309 -15.95 -24.73 -3.17
C VAL A 309 -14.56 -24.18 -3.48
N ASP A 310 -13.84 -23.71 -2.45
CA ASP A 310 -12.52 -23.13 -2.58
C ASP A 310 -11.59 -23.97 -3.47
N ALA A 311 -11.12 -23.38 -4.58
CA ALA A 311 -10.17 -23.98 -5.51
C ALA A 311 -8.84 -24.37 -4.82
N GLN A 312 -8.61 -23.90 -3.60
CA GLN A 312 -7.42 -24.17 -2.79
C GLN A 312 -7.65 -25.13 -1.63
N ARG A 313 -8.79 -25.82 -1.58
CA ARG A 313 -9.15 -26.79 -0.51
C ARG A 313 -8.07 -27.88 -0.27
N GLY A 314 -7.28 -28.24 -1.28
CA GLY A 314 -6.18 -29.19 -1.12
C GLY A 314 -4.93 -28.63 -0.42
N VAL A 315 -4.89 -27.32 -0.17
CA VAL A 315 -3.76 -26.58 0.41
C VAL A 315 -4.15 -25.84 1.70
N ARG A 316 -5.43 -25.48 1.87
CA ARG A 316 -6.01 -24.95 3.11
C ARG A 316 -7.40 -25.56 3.36
N ASP A 317 -7.67 -26.00 4.59
CA ASP A 317 -8.94 -26.62 4.98
C ASP A 317 -9.96 -25.61 5.56
N ALA A 318 -9.81 -24.32 5.25
CA ALA A 318 -10.57 -23.25 5.92
C ALA A 318 -12.02 -23.09 5.40
N TYR A 319 -12.29 -23.43 4.14
CA TYR A 319 -13.55 -23.08 3.45
C TYR A 319 -14.16 -24.29 2.72
N PRO A 320 -14.78 -25.23 3.44
CA PRO A 320 -15.26 -26.47 2.85
C PRO A 320 -16.51 -26.32 1.98
N ASN A 321 -17.26 -25.20 2.10
CA ASN A 321 -18.55 -25.03 1.43
C ASN A 321 -18.49 -24.05 0.25
N ALA A 322 -19.41 -24.25 -0.68
CA ALA A 322 -19.56 -23.43 -1.88
C ALA A 322 -19.87 -21.96 -1.53
N GLY A 323 -19.12 -21.01 -2.11
CA GLY A 323 -19.29 -19.57 -1.90
C GLY A 323 -18.78 -19.03 -0.56
N GLU A 324 -18.21 -19.87 0.30
CA GLU A 324 -17.78 -19.48 1.66
C GLU A 324 -16.62 -18.48 1.64
N VAL A 325 -15.63 -18.67 0.76
CA VAL A 325 -14.54 -17.70 0.52
C VAL A 325 -15.11 -16.37 0.04
N PHE A 326 -16.07 -16.40 -0.87
CA PHE A 326 -16.64 -15.18 -1.42
C PHE A 326 -17.39 -14.36 -0.37
N ILE A 327 -18.14 -15.02 0.52
CA ILE A 327 -18.82 -14.36 1.64
C ILE A 327 -17.82 -13.80 2.66
N HIS A 328 -16.71 -14.50 2.92
CA HIS A 328 -15.61 -13.99 3.75
C HIS A 328 -15.09 -12.66 3.19
N GLU A 329 -14.67 -12.65 1.93
CA GLU A 329 -14.11 -11.44 1.30
C GLU A 329 -15.15 -10.31 1.20
N LEU A 330 -16.41 -10.62 0.89
CA LEU A 330 -17.47 -9.61 0.91
C LEU A 330 -17.69 -8.99 2.30
N THR A 331 -17.35 -9.69 3.38
CA THR A 331 -17.38 -9.10 4.72
C THR A 331 -16.35 -7.99 4.87
N HIS A 332 -15.16 -8.14 4.29
CA HIS A 332 -14.17 -7.07 4.21
C HIS A 332 -14.63 -5.91 3.31
N ALA A 333 -15.30 -6.20 2.20
CA ALA A 333 -15.90 -5.16 1.37
C ALA A 333 -16.97 -4.36 2.14
N TRP A 334 -17.79 -5.04 2.93
CA TRP A 334 -18.76 -4.42 3.84
C TRP A 334 -18.06 -3.57 4.91
N GLN A 335 -16.97 -4.06 5.51
CA GLN A 335 -16.18 -3.31 6.49
C GLN A 335 -15.60 -2.03 5.87
N ILE A 336 -15.03 -2.09 4.67
CA ILE A 336 -14.52 -0.92 3.94
C ILE A 336 -15.63 0.10 3.64
N HIS A 337 -16.86 -0.36 3.40
CA HIS A 337 -17.99 0.52 3.13
C HIS A 337 -18.47 1.27 4.38
N HIS A 338 -18.58 0.58 5.52
CA HIS A 338 -19.21 1.12 6.74
C HIS A 338 -18.22 1.67 7.76
N SER A 339 -16.93 1.35 7.62
CA SER A 339 -15.87 1.84 8.52
C SER A 339 -15.08 2.94 7.83
N SER A 340 -14.68 3.98 8.57
CA SER A 340 -13.61 4.86 8.08
C SER A 340 -12.36 4.01 7.88
N PHE A 341 -11.92 3.87 6.62
CA PHE A 341 -10.76 3.08 6.20
C PHE A 341 -9.63 3.13 7.26
N THR A 342 -9.39 2.00 7.91
CA THR A 342 -8.32 1.86 8.90
C THR A 342 -7.20 1.07 8.23
N PRO A 343 -5.98 1.61 8.05
CA PRO A 343 -4.82 0.86 7.54
C PRO A 343 -4.58 -0.50 8.24
N GLY A 344 -5.11 -0.67 9.46
CA GLY A 344 -5.17 -1.95 10.17
C GLY A 344 -5.88 -3.08 9.41
N LEU A 345 -6.94 -2.81 8.65
CA LEU A 345 -7.65 -3.82 7.83
C LEU A 345 -6.73 -4.45 6.77
N LEU A 346 -5.89 -3.62 6.14
CA LEU A 346 -4.90 -4.08 5.16
C LEU A 346 -3.76 -4.85 5.83
N CYS A 347 -3.29 -4.38 6.99
CA CYS A 347 -2.23 -5.04 7.73
C CYS A 347 -2.66 -6.39 8.31
N GLU A 348 -3.90 -6.53 8.77
CA GLU A 348 -4.39 -7.75 9.44
C GLU A 348 -4.70 -8.87 8.43
N ALA A 349 -5.31 -8.54 7.28
CA ALA A 349 -5.52 -9.49 6.18
C ALA A 349 -4.21 -10.04 5.58
N LEU A 350 -3.12 -9.25 5.66
CA LEU A 350 -1.81 -9.62 5.12
C LEU A 350 -0.89 -10.29 6.16
N LEU A 351 -0.95 -9.88 7.43
CA LEU A 351 -0.07 -10.38 8.50
C LEU A 351 -0.68 -11.50 9.34
N ASN A 352 -1.99 -11.48 9.57
CA ASN A 352 -2.61 -12.38 10.53
C ASN A 352 -2.93 -13.71 9.85
N ARG A 353 -2.43 -14.81 10.43
CA ARG A 353 -2.63 -16.18 9.93
C ARG A 353 -3.72 -16.93 10.69
N ASN A 354 -4.31 -16.31 11.71
CA ASN A 354 -5.31 -16.91 12.56
C ASN A 354 -6.70 -16.42 12.16
N TYR A 355 -7.38 -17.24 11.35
CA TYR A 355 -8.82 -17.13 11.04
C TYR A 355 -9.70 -17.62 12.22
N HIS A 356 -9.08 -17.96 13.34
CA HIS A 356 -9.76 -18.57 14.47
C HIS A 356 -10.11 -17.52 15.51
N TYR A 357 -11.40 -17.32 15.70
CA TYR A 357 -11.95 -16.58 16.83
C TYR A 357 -12.28 -17.55 17.97
N ASP A 358 -12.30 -17.04 19.20
CA ASP A 358 -12.77 -17.82 20.34
C ASP A 358 -14.30 -17.97 20.29
N LYS A 359 -14.77 -19.18 19.95
CA LYS A 359 -16.20 -19.51 19.86
C LYS A 359 -16.95 -19.26 21.17
N ALA A 360 -16.29 -19.34 22.33
CA ALA A 360 -16.92 -19.02 23.60
C ALA A 360 -17.33 -17.53 23.69
N ARG A 361 -16.61 -16.63 23.02
CA ARG A 361 -16.96 -15.20 22.93
C ARG A 361 -18.21 -14.96 22.07
N VAL A 362 -18.39 -15.75 21.02
CA VAL A 362 -19.60 -15.71 20.18
C VAL A 362 -20.82 -16.14 20.99
N SER A 363 -20.72 -17.24 21.76
CA SER A 363 -21.80 -17.70 22.65
C SER A 363 -22.14 -16.71 23.76
N ALA A 364 -21.15 -15.95 24.23
CA ALA A 364 -21.35 -14.87 25.20
C ALA A 364 -21.96 -13.59 24.59
N ARG A 365 -22.15 -13.53 23.27
CA ARG A 365 -22.62 -12.35 22.52
C ARG A 365 -21.78 -11.10 22.81
N ALA A 366 -20.46 -11.26 22.80
CA ALA A 366 -19.54 -10.13 22.92
C ALA A 366 -19.85 -9.06 21.84
N PRO A 367 -19.62 -7.76 22.11
CA PRO A 367 -19.77 -6.71 21.11
C PRO A 367 -18.98 -6.98 19.82
N TRP A 368 -19.51 -6.57 18.67
CA TRP A 368 -18.85 -6.72 17.36
C TRP A 368 -17.44 -6.09 17.33
N SER A 369 -17.28 -4.93 17.98
CA SER A 369 -16.02 -4.20 18.11
C SER A 369 -14.94 -4.95 18.89
N ASP A 370 -15.29 -5.98 19.65
CA ASP A 370 -14.30 -6.77 20.39
C ASP A 370 -13.59 -7.76 19.46
N PHE A 371 -14.18 -8.09 18.31
CA PHE A 371 -13.61 -9.00 17.33
C PHE A 371 -12.74 -8.25 16.33
N GLY A 372 -11.57 -8.81 16.00
CA GLY A 372 -10.73 -8.30 14.92
C GLY A 372 -11.42 -8.46 13.55
N PRO A 373 -11.10 -7.64 12.55
CA PRO A 373 -11.64 -7.74 11.20
C PRO A 373 -11.69 -9.14 10.55
N GLU A 374 -10.66 -9.96 10.74
CA GLU A 374 -10.63 -11.35 10.25
C GLU A 374 -11.53 -12.29 11.07
N GLU A 375 -11.60 -12.09 12.40
CA GLU A 375 -12.53 -12.82 13.27
C GLU A 375 -13.98 -12.49 12.88
N GLN A 376 -14.27 -11.22 12.60
CA GLN A 376 -15.55 -10.74 12.10
C GLN A 376 -15.95 -11.42 10.79
N ALA A 377 -15.05 -11.45 9.81
CA ALA A 377 -15.28 -12.15 8.54
C ALA A 377 -15.49 -13.66 8.74
N SER A 378 -14.71 -14.26 9.65
CA SER A 378 -14.80 -15.68 10.02
C SER A 378 -16.13 -16.04 10.73
N ILE A 379 -16.69 -15.13 11.54
CA ILE A 379 -18.02 -15.32 12.15
C ILE A 379 -19.10 -15.39 11.06
N VAL A 380 -19.02 -14.51 10.06
CA VAL A 380 -20.03 -14.38 9.00
C VAL A 380 -19.95 -15.55 8.02
N ASN A 381 -18.76 -15.89 7.53
CA ASN A 381 -18.61 -16.96 6.55
C ASN A 381 -18.87 -18.35 7.19
N GLU A 382 -18.50 -18.60 8.44
CA GLU A 382 -18.77 -19.89 9.08
C GLU A 382 -20.26 -20.05 9.42
N TRP A 383 -20.98 -18.97 9.75
CA TRP A 383 -22.45 -18.99 9.84
C TRP A 383 -23.06 -19.37 8.49
N PHE A 384 -22.60 -18.72 7.43
CA PHE A 384 -23.05 -19.01 6.07
C PHE A 384 -22.74 -20.47 5.69
N GLY A 385 -21.50 -20.92 5.83
CA GLY A 385 -21.05 -22.26 5.45
C GLY A 385 -21.77 -23.37 6.23
N ALA A 386 -22.06 -23.16 7.51
CA ALA A 386 -22.82 -24.13 8.31
C ALA A 386 -24.30 -24.26 7.86
N ASN A 387 -24.85 -23.23 7.21
CA ASN A 387 -26.28 -23.13 6.94
C ASN A 387 -26.63 -23.03 5.45
N ASN A 388 -25.67 -22.88 4.52
CA ASN A 388 -25.94 -22.64 3.09
C ASN A 388 -26.56 -23.84 2.35
N ASN A 389 -26.33 -25.06 2.85
CA ASN A 389 -27.00 -26.27 2.37
C ASN A 389 -28.46 -26.36 2.85
N SER A 390 -28.85 -25.47 3.76
CA SER A 390 -30.22 -25.24 4.21
C SER A 390 -30.70 -23.87 3.71
N ASN A 391 -31.98 -23.57 3.90
CA ASN A 391 -32.44 -22.20 3.73
C ASN A 391 -31.80 -21.32 4.82
N LEU A 392 -31.13 -20.22 4.46
CA LEU A 392 -30.54 -19.27 5.42
C LEU A 392 -31.57 -18.55 6.30
N GLU A 393 -32.86 -18.69 5.98
CA GLU A 393 -33.99 -18.25 6.81
C GLU A 393 -34.65 -19.41 7.56
N SER A 394 -34.03 -20.60 7.58
CA SER A 394 -34.54 -21.74 8.35
C SER A 394 -34.39 -21.50 9.86
N PRO A 395 -35.21 -22.16 10.70
CA PRO A 395 -35.04 -22.08 12.15
C PRO A 395 -33.64 -22.46 12.62
N GLN A 396 -32.95 -23.38 11.94
CA GLN A 396 -31.57 -23.74 12.26
C GLN A 396 -30.62 -22.54 12.04
N ALA A 397 -30.69 -21.91 10.87
CA ALA A 397 -29.85 -20.77 10.52
C ALA A 397 -30.10 -19.55 11.41
N LEU A 398 -31.36 -19.31 11.78
CA LEU A 398 -31.76 -18.18 12.63
C LEU A 398 -31.44 -18.40 14.12
N ASN A 399 -31.33 -19.65 14.57
CA ASN A 399 -30.97 -20.00 15.95
C ASN A 399 -29.45 -20.20 16.15
N ASP A 400 -28.66 -20.15 15.08
CA ASP A 400 -27.21 -20.16 15.16
C ASP A 400 -26.72 -18.92 15.92
N GLU A 401 -25.85 -19.09 16.91
CA GLU A 401 -25.38 -17.97 17.74
C GLU A 401 -24.67 -16.88 16.92
N ARG A 402 -24.04 -17.26 15.80
CA ARG A 402 -23.37 -16.32 14.89
C ARG A 402 -24.35 -15.45 14.10
N PHE A 403 -25.59 -15.92 13.92
CA PHE A 403 -26.64 -15.15 13.24
C PHE A 403 -26.93 -13.83 13.94
N PHE A 404 -26.69 -13.75 15.26
CA PHE A 404 -26.81 -12.51 16.02
C PHE A 404 -26.01 -11.37 15.37
N TYR A 405 -24.75 -11.61 15.00
CA TYR A 405 -23.88 -10.61 14.36
C TYR A 405 -24.32 -10.31 12.92
N VAL A 406 -24.78 -11.33 12.19
CA VAL A 406 -25.32 -11.13 10.83
C VAL A 406 -26.56 -10.22 10.88
N ALA A 407 -27.46 -10.44 11.83
CA ALA A 407 -28.68 -9.66 11.98
C ALA A 407 -28.42 -8.24 12.53
N GLN A 408 -27.56 -8.10 13.54
CA GLN A 408 -27.37 -6.84 14.27
C GLN A 408 -26.27 -5.93 13.70
N ASN A 409 -25.37 -6.47 12.87
CA ASN A 409 -24.28 -5.72 12.27
C ASN A 409 -24.41 -5.75 10.76
N ILE A 410 -24.23 -6.92 10.16
CA ILE A 410 -24.10 -7.06 8.70
C ILE A 410 -25.34 -6.58 7.95
N ARG A 411 -26.54 -7.06 8.32
CA ARG A 411 -27.80 -6.74 7.63
C ARG A 411 -28.30 -5.31 7.87
N VAL A 412 -27.71 -4.57 8.82
CA VAL A 412 -28.13 -3.21 9.20
C VAL A 412 -27.02 -2.15 9.05
N GLY A 413 -25.79 -2.54 8.70
CA GLY A 413 -24.70 -1.58 8.45
C GLY A 413 -24.03 -1.02 9.71
N HIS A 414 -24.09 -1.73 10.85
CA HIS A 414 -23.53 -1.24 12.12
C HIS A 414 -22.17 -1.86 12.44
N THR A 415 -21.15 -1.00 12.59
CA THR A 415 -19.79 -1.34 13.02
C THR A 415 -19.61 -1.30 14.52
#